data_AF-A0A1G0YDX8-F1
#
_entry.id   AF-A0A1G0YDX8-F1
#
_cell.length_a   1.000
_cell.length_b   1.000
_cell.length_c   1.000
_cell.angle_alpha   90.00
_cell.angle_beta   90.00
_cell.angle_gamma   90.00
#
_symmetry.space_group_name_H-M   'P 1'
#
loop_
_entity.id
_entity.type
_entity.pdbx_description
1 polymer ?
#
loop_
_entity_poly.entity_id
_entity_poly.type
_entity_poly.pdbx_seq_one_letter_code
_entity_poly.pdbx_strand_id
1 'polypeptide(L)'
;MEKYDMPIKKSINAYKQERLNSAQSILRGFQSAMGISDEKIAEAKKLGEGQAPSGKCGALHAALELLENELEKKELALTFAKKLGAEDCHSIRGMKKVSCGQCVEHAASILADIRREKEVISRIEKAFAVKKKRRV
;
A
#
# COMPACT_ATOMS: atom_id res chain seq x y z
N MET A 1 -4.75 14.30 -10.94
CA MET A 1 -3.87 14.09 -9.76
C MET A 1 -4.60 13.46 -8.58
N GLU A 2 -5.86 13.84 -8.33
CA GLU A 2 -6.61 13.50 -7.10
C GLU A 2 -6.78 12.00 -6.78
N LYS A 3 -6.92 11.13 -7.79
CA LYS A 3 -7.19 9.69 -7.61
C LYS A 3 -6.12 8.93 -6.82
N TYR A 4 -4.89 9.42 -6.78
CA TYR A 4 -3.74 8.74 -6.16
C TYR A 4 -3.25 9.41 -4.88
N ASP A 5 -3.42 10.73 -4.77
CA ASP A 5 -3.08 11.47 -3.54
C ASP A 5 -4.13 11.24 -2.44
N MET A 6 -5.38 10.97 -2.83
CA MET A 6 -6.49 10.76 -1.90
C MET A 6 -6.32 9.48 -1.04
N PRO A 7 -5.96 8.30 -1.58
CA PRO A 7 -5.66 7.13 -0.76
C PRO A 7 -4.54 7.35 0.27
N ILE A 8 -3.50 8.13 -0.08
CA ILE A 8 -2.38 8.42 0.83
C ILE A 8 -2.87 9.25 2.01
N LYS A 9 -3.53 10.38 1.73
CA LYS A 9 -4.09 11.26 2.78
C LYS A 9 -5.10 10.52 3.65
N LYS A 10 -5.97 9.71 3.06
CA LYS A 10 -6.95 8.90 3.78
C LYS A 10 -6.27 7.86 4.69
N SER A 11 -5.19 7.23 4.24
CA SER A 11 -4.40 6.30 5.07
C SER A 11 -3.80 7.01 6.29
N ILE A 12 -3.22 8.20 6.09
CA ILE A 12 -2.62 8.97 7.19
C ILE A 12 -3.69 9.46 8.18
N ASN A 13 -4.83 9.93 7.69
CA ASN A 13 -5.95 10.36 8.53
C ASN A 13 -6.54 9.20 9.33
N ALA A 14 -6.68 8.01 8.71
CA ALA A 14 -7.11 6.80 9.40
C ALA A 14 -6.21 6.47 10.60
N TYR A 15 -4.89 6.62 10.44
CA TYR A 15 -3.94 6.39 11.54
C TYR A 15 -4.04 7.49 12.62
N LYS A 16 -4.03 8.77 12.22
CA LYS A 16 -3.90 9.91 13.14
C LYS A 16 -5.22 10.25 13.85
N GLN A 17 -6.34 10.21 13.13
CA GLN A 17 -7.63 10.71 13.60
C GLN A 17 -8.57 9.57 13.99
N GLU A 18 -8.65 8.51 13.18
CA GLU A 18 -9.52 7.36 13.45
C GLU A 18 -8.88 6.34 14.41
N ARG A 19 -7.61 6.56 14.79
CA ARG A 19 -6.82 5.70 15.70
C ARG A 19 -6.75 4.24 15.25
N LEU A 20 -6.83 4.01 13.93
CA LEU A 20 -6.63 2.70 13.34
C LEU A 20 -5.16 2.31 13.39
N ASN A 21 -4.87 1.02 13.48
CA ASN A 21 -3.48 0.54 13.41
C ASN A 21 -2.89 0.73 12.00
N SER A 22 -1.59 0.45 11.83
CA SER A 22 -0.89 0.66 10.56
C SER A 22 -1.44 -0.18 9.39
N ALA A 23 -1.87 -1.42 9.63
CA ALA A 23 -2.49 -2.28 8.60
C ALA A 23 -3.89 -1.77 8.21
N GLN A 24 -4.73 -1.51 9.21
CA GLN A 24 -6.08 -0.97 9.04
C GLN A 24 -6.09 0.35 8.29
N SER A 25 -5.10 1.21 8.57
CA SER A 25 -4.96 2.52 7.93
C SER A 25 -4.73 2.39 6.42
N ILE A 26 -3.89 1.45 5.99
CA ILE A 26 -3.68 1.18 4.55
C ILE A 26 -4.98 0.68 3.91
N LEU A 27 -5.65 -0.29 4.53
CA LEU A 27 -6.91 -0.82 3.98
C LEU A 27 -8.00 0.28 3.91
N ARG A 28 -8.13 1.12 4.95
CA ARG A 28 -9.08 2.24 5.00
C ARG A 28 -8.78 3.28 3.92
N GLY A 29 -7.51 3.58 3.67
CA GLY A 29 -7.08 4.52 2.64
C GLY A 29 -7.43 4.07 1.23
N PHE A 30 -7.24 2.79 0.94
CA PHE A 30 -7.49 2.20 -0.38
C PHE A 30 -8.91 1.65 -0.56
N GLN A 31 -9.77 1.78 0.46
CA GLN A 31 -11.07 1.14 0.53
C GLN A 31 -11.92 1.30 -0.73
N SER A 32 -12.20 2.55 -1.11
CA SER A 32 -13.05 2.86 -2.27
C SER A 32 -12.40 2.47 -3.60
N ALA A 33 -11.07 2.56 -3.69
CA ALA A 33 -10.32 2.28 -4.92
C ALA A 33 -10.09 0.78 -5.17
N MET A 34 -10.39 -0.06 -4.18
CA MET A 34 -10.14 -1.51 -4.20
C MET A 34 -11.36 -2.33 -3.77
N GLY A 35 -12.49 -1.70 -3.44
CA GLY A 35 -13.68 -2.40 -2.95
C GLY A 35 -13.43 -3.17 -1.65
N ILE A 36 -12.62 -2.61 -0.73
CA ILE A 36 -12.33 -3.28 0.55
C ILE A 36 -13.53 -3.11 1.48
N SER A 37 -13.97 -4.19 2.11
CA SER A 37 -15.08 -4.15 3.06
C SER A 37 -14.66 -3.64 4.44
N ASP A 38 -15.60 -3.13 5.22
CA ASP A 38 -15.30 -2.70 6.59
C ASP A 38 -14.94 -3.87 7.51
N GLU A 39 -15.47 -5.08 7.23
CA GLU A 39 -15.11 -6.30 7.94
C GLU A 39 -13.63 -6.63 7.75
N LYS A 40 -13.11 -6.54 6.52
CA LYS A 40 -11.68 -6.75 6.25
C LYS A 40 -10.80 -5.74 6.97
N ILE A 41 -11.26 -4.48 7.09
CA ILE A 41 -10.55 -3.45 7.87
C ILE A 41 -10.63 -3.77 9.37
N ALA A 42 -11.75 -4.24 9.88
CA ALA A 42 -11.90 -4.62 11.28
C ALA A 42 -10.99 -5.82 11.64
N GLU A 43 -10.94 -6.85 10.79
CA GLU A 43 -10.09 -8.03 10.97
C GLU A 43 -8.60 -7.70 11.01
N ALA A 44 -8.17 -6.69 10.24
CA ALA A 44 -6.78 -6.23 10.23
C ALA A 44 -6.32 -5.59 11.56
N LYS A 45 -7.23 -5.40 12.53
CA LYS A 45 -6.87 -4.99 13.90
C LYS A 45 -5.81 -5.90 14.52
N LYS A 46 -5.86 -7.21 14.23
CA LYS A 46 -4.90 -8.21 14.74
C LYS A 46 -3.50 -8.12 14.15
N LEU A 47 -3.30 -7.33 13.09
CA LEU A 47 -2.02 -7.18 12.37
C LEU A 47 -1.17 -6.01 12.89
N GLY A 48 -1.65 -5.32 13.94
CA GLY A 48 -0.95 -4.20 14.57
C GLY A 48 0.33 -4.63 15.30
N GLU A 49 1.19 -3.65 15.61
CA GLU A 49 2.32 -3.80 16.54
C GLU A 49 3.35 -4.89 16.19
N GLY A 50 3.40 -5.34 14.94
CA GLY A 50 4.30 -6.40 14.49
C GLY A 50 3.70 -7.80 14.59
N GLN A 51 2.39 -7.93 14.75
CA GLN A 51 1.66 -9.21 14.72
C GLN A 51 1.32 -9.69 13.30
N ALA A 52 1.72 -8.94 12.26
CA ALA A 52 1.63 -9.46 10.90
C ALA A 52 2.54 -10.68 10.73
N PRO A 53 2.26 -11.57 9.75
CA PRO A 53 3.08 -12.75 9.48
C PRO A 53 4.57 -12.42 9.39
N SER A 54 5.39 -13.25 10.02
CA SER A 54 6.85 -13.09 10.12
C SER A 54 7.32 -11.79 10.81
N GLY A 55 6.48 -11.15 11.62
CA GLY A 55 6.83 -9.90 12.33
C GLY A 55 6.83 -8.66 11.44
N LYS A 56 6.31 -8.76 10.21
CA LYS A 56 6.34 -7.69 9.20
C LYS A 56 5.64 -6.43 9.70
N CYS A 57 6.05 -5.26 9.20
CA CYS A 57 5.31 -4.03 9.44
C CYS A 57 3.86 -4.17 8.94
N GLY A 58 2.87 -3.84 9.78
CA GLY A 58 1.45 -3.96 9.43
C GLY A 58 1.05 -3.15 8.19
N ALA A 59 1.60 -1.94 8.02
CA ALA A 59 1.38 -1.14 6.82
C ALA A 59 1.93 -1.81 5.56
N LEU A 60 3.17 -2.33 5.63
CA LEU A 60 3.80 -3.05 4.52
C LEU A 60 2.98 -4.30 4.17
N HIS A 61 2.66 -5.11 5.17
CA HIS A 61 1.91 -6.35 4.97
C HIS A 61 0.55 -6.08 4.31
N ALA A 62 -0.24 -5.13 4.84
CA ALA A 62 -1.53 -4.78 4.24
C ALA A 62 -1.40 -4.26 2.81
N ALA A 63 -0.34 -3.50 2.49
CA ALA A 63 -0.12 -3.01 1.14
C ALA A 63 0.24 -4.14 0.15
N LEU A 64 1.01 -5.14 0.59
CA LEU A 64 1.35 -6.32 -0.22
C LEU A 64 0.11 -7.16 -0.55
N GLU A 65 -0.83 -7.30 0.40
CA GLU A 65 -2.10 -8.02 0.21
C GLU A 65 -3.04 -7.33 -0.80
N LEU A 66 -2.78 -6.07 -1.15
CA LEU A 66 -3.54 -5.32 -2.16
C LEU A 66 -2.95 -5.46 -3.57
N LEU A 67 -1.82 -6.16 -3.73
CA LEU A 67 -1.20 -6.43 -5.01
C LEU A 67 -1.38 -7.91 -5.37
N GLU A 68 -1.65 -8.17 -6.65
CA GLU A 68 -1.80 -9.53 -7.17
C GLU A 68 -0.51 -10.05 -7.78
N ASN A 69 0.31 -9.15 -8.34
CA ASN A 69 1.52 -9.51 -9.07
C ASN A 69 2.72 -9.60 -8.11
N GLU A 70 3.47 -10.70 -8.19
CA GLU A 70 4.61 -10.95 -7.31
C GLU A 70 5.80 -10.00 -7.55
N LEU A 71 5.98 -9.47 -8.77
CA LEU A 71 6.98 -8.44 -9.04
C LEU A 71 6.59 -7.12 -8.38
N GLU A 72 5.32 -6.71 -8.49
CA GLU A 72 4.81 -5.50 -7.81
C GLU A 72 4.99 -5.63 -6.28
N LYS A 73 4.71 -6.81 -5.70
CA LYS A 73 4.94 -7.08 -4.27
C LYS A 73 6.40 -6.96 -3.88
N LYS A 74 7.32 -7.55 -4.67
CA LYS A 74 8.76 -7.46 -4.43
C LYS A 74 9.25 -6.02 -4.52
N GLU A 75 8.81 -5.29 -5.54
CA GLU A 75 9.14 -3.88 -5.70
C GLU A 75 8.68 -3.05 -4.50
N LEU A 76 7.44 -3.27 -4.03
CA LEU A 76 6.91 -2.57 -2.87
C LEU A 76 7.75 -2.85 -1.63
N ALA A 77 8.05 -4.13 -1.35
CA ALA A 77 8.84 -4.54 -0.19
C ALA A 77 10.27 -3.96 -0.23
N LEU A 78 10.96 -4.08 -1.37
CA LEU A 78 12.32 -3.55 -1.55
C LEU A 78 12.35 -2.03 -1.43
N THR A 79 11.39 -1.34 -2.04
CA THR A 79 11.31 0.13 -1.96
C THR A 79 11.01 0.60 -0.54
N PHE A 80 10.13 -0.11 0.17
CA PHE A 80 9.81 0.16 1.57
C PHE A 80 11.04 -0.04 2.46
N ALA A 81 11.73 -1.19 2.34
CA ALA A 81 12.94 -1.49 3.09
C ALA A 81 14.06 -0.48 2.79
N LYS A 82 14.23 -0.08 1.53
CA LYS A 82 15.20 0.95 1.13
C LYS A 82 14.92 2.30 1.78
N LYS A 83 13.64 2.68 1.94
CA LYS A 83 13.25 3.95 2.57
C LYS A 83 13.31 3.90 4.09
N LEU A 84 12.89 2.80 4.70
CA LEU A 84 12.70 2.71 6.16
C LEU A 84 13.78 1.91 6.89
N GLY A 85 14.69 1.27 6.15
CA GLY A 85 15.82 0.48 6.64
C GLY A 85 15.51 -0.99 6.92
N ALA A 86 14.24 -1.38 7.02
CA ALA A 86 13.82 -2.77 7.26
C ALA A 86 12.37 -3.02 6.83
N GLU A 87 11.95 -4.29 6.81
CA GLU A 87 10.57 -4.70 6.53
C GLU A 87 9.78 -5.07 7.79
N ASP A 88 10.48 -5.53 8.84
CA ASP A 88 9.87 -6.00 10.07
C ASP A 88 9.68 -4.88 11.09
N CYS A 89 8.60 -4.99 11.87
CA CYS A 89 8.19 -3.92 12.76
C CYS A 89 9.21 -3.69 13.89
N HIS A 90 9.86 -4.75 14.36
CA HIS A 90 10.80 -4.68 15.48
C HIS A 90 12.06 -3.93 15.08
N SER A 91 12.68 -4.26 13.94
CA SER A 91 13.86 -3.57 13.41
C SER A 91 13.57 -2.10 13.13
N ILE A 92 12.44 -1.78 12.48
CA ILE A 92 12.05 -0.38 12.20
C ILE A 92 11.94 0.43 13.49
N ARG A 93 11.23 -0.11 14.50
CA ARG A 93 11.08 0.55 15.80
C ARG A 93 12.41 0.63 16.56
N GLY A 94 13.23 -0.40 16.48
CA GLY A 94 14.54 -0.48 17.13
C GLY A 94 15.50 0.62 16.68
N MET A 95 15.40 1.07 15.42
CA MET A 95 16.18 2.19 14.89
C MET A 95 15.79 3.55 15.47
N LYS A 96 14.58 3.71 16.05
CA LYS A 96 14.05 4.96 16.62
C LYS A 96 14.06 6.18 15.66
N LYS A 97 14.08 5.94 14.34
CA LYS A 97 14.12 6.99 13.30
C LYS A 97 12.77 7.20 12.60
N VAL A 98 11.89 6.20 12.63
CA VAL A 98 10.66 6.15 11.83
C VAL A 98 9.49 5.82 12.74
N SER A 99 8.42 6.61 12.65
CA SER A 99 7.15 6.35 13.34
C SER A 99 6.23 5.45 12.52
N CYS A 100 5.28 4.77 13.18
CA CYS A 100 4.26 3.98 12.48
C CYS A 100 3.44 4.83 11.48
N GLY A 101 3.22 6.12 11.77
CA GLY A 101 2.56 7.04 10.82
C GLY A 101 3.37 7.25 9.54
N GLN A 102 4.70 7.35 9.65
CA GLN A 102 5.58 7.42 8.48
C GLN A 102 5.60 6.08 7.73
N CYS A 103 5.55 4.93 8.43
CA CYS A 103 5.38 3.64 7.76
C CYS A 103 4.10 3.58 6.92
N VAL A 104 2.98 4.10 7.44
CA VAL A 104 1.71 4.20 6.72
C VAL A 104 1.84 5.11 5.50
N GLU A 105 2.40 6.30 5.67
CA GLU A 105 2.61 7.25 4.57
C GLU A 105 3.46 6.65 3.43
N HIS A 106 4.60 6.05 3.77
CA HIS A 106 5.50 5.47 2.77
C HIS A 106 4.90 4.24 2.08
N ALA A 107 4.27 3.32 2.82
CA ALA A 107 3.60 2.17 2.21
C ALA A 107 2.46 2.61 1.28
N ALA A 108 1.65 3.57 1.71
CA ALA A 108 0.55 4.09 0.89
C ALA A 108 1.06 4.79 -0.38
N SER A 109 2.13 5.60 -0.27
CA SER A 109 2.75 6.27 -1.42
C SER A 109 3.26 5.26 -2.45
N ILE A 110 4.04 4.26 -2.01
CA ILE A 110 4.62 3.25 -2.92
C ILE A 110 3.50 2.45 -3.60
N LEU A 111 2.48 2.04 -2.85
CA LEU A 111 1.33 1.33 -3.42
C LEU A 111 0.57 2.19 -4.45
N ALA A 112 0.38 3.48 -4.16
CA ALA A 112 -0.27 4.40 -5.10
C ALA A 112 0.55 4.57 -6.39
N ASP A 113 1.87 4.65 -6.29
CA ASP A 113 2.78 4.79 -7.42
C ASP A 113 2.75 3.55 -8.32
N ILE A 114 2.93 2.35 -7.75
CA ILE A 114 2.83 1.07 -8.48
C ILE A 114 1.49 0.95 -9.22
N ARG A 115 0.39 1.32 -8.56
CA ARG A 115 -0.94 1.28 -9.18
C ARG A 115 -1.10 2.29 -10.31
N ARG A 116 -0.51 3.48 -10.17
CA ARG A 116 -0.52 4.50 -11.21
C ARG A 116 0.21 4.01 -12.45
N GLU A 117 1.37 3.40 -12.27
CA GLU A 117 2.17 2.83 -13.37
C GLU A 117 1.40 1.72 -14.10
N LYS A 118 0.76 0.81 -13.36
CA LYS A 118 -0.11 -0.24 -13.91
C LYS A 118 -1.25 0.32 -14.75
N GLU A 119 -1.91 1.39 -14.30
CA GLU A 119 -2.98 2.04 -15.07
C GLU A 119 -2.45 2.64 -16.38
N VAL A 120 -1.28 3.29 -16.34
CA VAL A 120 -0.64 3.88 -17.52
C VAL A 120 -0.29 2.80 -18.54
N ILE A 121 0.36 1.72 -18.12
CA ILE A 121 0.73 0.60 -18.99
C ILE A 121 -0.52 0.01 -19.65
N SER A 122 -1.57 -0.27 -18.86
CA SER A 122 -2.82 -0.82 -19.39
C SER A 122 -3.48 0.08 -20.44
N ARG A 123 -3.42 1.41 -20.25
CA ARG A 123 -3.94 2.39 -21.23
C ARG A 123 -3.12 2.38 -22.53
N ILE A 124 -1.80 2.26 -22.42
CA ILE A 124 -0.89 2.19 -23.57
C ILE A 124 -1.16 0.91 -24.38
N GLU A 125 -1.24 -0.25 -23.72
CA GLU A 125 -1.53 -1.54 -24.35
C GLU A 125 -2.86 -1.51 -25.12
N LYS A 126 -3.91 -0.96 -24.50
CA LYS A 126 -5.21 -0.76 -25.14
C LYS A 126 -5.11 0.13 -26.38
N ALA A 127 -4.38 1.24 -26.31
CA ALA A 127 -4.20 2.14 -27.45
C ALA A 127 -3.47 1.46 -28.63
N PHE A 128 -2.46 0.64 -28.35
CA PHE A 128 -1.77 -0.15 -29.39
C PHE A 128 -2.65 -1.26 -29.97
N ALA A 129 -3.44 -1.95 -29.15
CA ALA A 129 -4.39 -2.96 -29.62
C ALA A 129 -5.45 -2.37 -30.58
N VAL A 130 -5.96 -1.17 -30.27
CA VAL A 130 -6.91 -0.45 -31.16
C VAL A 130 -6.26 -0.05 -32.48
N LYS A 131 -5.00 0.44 -32.47
CA LYS A 131 -4.27 0.79 -33.70
C LYS A 131 -4.02 -0.43 -34.58
N LYS A 132 -3.72 -1.60 -33.99
CA LYS A 132 -3.53 -2.86 -34.73
C LYS A 132 -4.83 -3.32 -35.42
N LYS A 133 -5.98 -3.18 -34.76
CA LYS A 133 -7.31 -3.50 -35.35
C LYS A 133 -7.74 -2.58 -36.48
N ARG A 134 -7.22 -1.34 -36.57
CA ARG A 134 -7.54 -0.38 -37.65
C ARG A 134 -6.66 -0.52 -38.91
N ARG A 135 -5.61 -1.36 -38.85
CA ARG A 135 -4.69 -1.62 -39.97
C ARG A 135 -5.01 -2.93 -40.72
N VAL A 136 -6.07 -3.63 -40.31
CA VAL A 136 -6.65 -4.81 -40.96
C VAL A 136 -8.01 -4.38 -41.50
#